data_AF-U6F5G4-F1
#
_entry.id   AF-U6F5G4-F1
#
_cell.length_a   1.000
_cell.length_b   1.000
_cell.length_c   1.000
_cell.angle_alpha   90.00
_cell.angle_beta   90.00
_cell.angle_gamma   90.00
#
_symmetry.space_group_name_H-M   'P 1'
#
loop_
_entity.id
_entity.type
_entity.pdbx_description
1 polymer ?
#
loop_
_entity_poly.entity_id
_entity_poly.type
_entity_poly.pdbx_seq_one_letter_code
_entity_poly.pdbx_strand_id
1 'polypeptide(L)'
;MKPAVRTKGGARRYTDQDFAKLQQILLLKYLGFSLSDIREMTIGSGDAQFLLNSLQIQKRLAEERLEEMKNVIAAIDSTSQALKSNQQVDWSKMLNLIHLTSMNQSLSMQYKNATNISARIRLHRDYSVNKEGWFPWLFSNLHLKPGMKVLELGAGNGALWSQNIDKVPTGVTVVLSDISERMLADAVDKVITEVNPDVIIHCAAWTAVDMAEDDDKVAAVRKVNVGGTQNIANVAKKLDVPMVYLSTDYVFDGQGTKPWEPDFKGYKPLNVYGETKLGGEKAVSDTLDKYFIVRIAWVFGINGHNLIKTMLKVGANHDEVKVVDDQIGTPTYTFDLARLLVDMIETDKYGYYHATNSELPVAEGDHDANGTKTGYISWYDFTKEIYRQAGYDTKVTPVTTAEYGLSKAVRPFNSRLDKSKLVDNGFKPLPV
;
A
#
# COMPACT_ATOMS: atom_id res chain seq x y z
N MET A 1 -22.30 -29.07 15.15
CA MET A 1 -21.82 -30.45 15.35
C MET A 1 -22.81 -31.43 14.75
N LYS A 2 -22.34 -32.56 14.19
CA LYS A 2 -23.21 -33.70 13.87
C LYS A 2 -23.52 -34.42 15.19
N PRO A 3 -24.78 -34.84 15.45
CA PRO A 3 -25.11 -35.59 16.66
C PRO A 3 -24.47 -36.98 16.60
N ALA A 4 -24.04 -37.50 17.75
CA ALA A 4 -23.46 -38.83 17.85
C ALA A 4 -24.46 -39.92 17.40
N VAL A 5 -25.74 -39.75 17.73
CA VAL A 5 -26.81 -40.66 17.31
C VAL A 5 -28.07 -39.87 16.94
N ARG A 6 -28.74 -40.26 15.86
CA ARG A 6 -30.14 -39.89 15.60
C ARG A 6 -31.04 -41.09 15.89
N THR A 7 -32.05 -40.89 16.71
CA THR A 7 -33.08 -41.92 16.96
C THR A 7 -33.96 -42.11 15.72
N LYS A 8 -34.66 -43.24 15.63
CA LYS A 8 -35.61 -43.52 14.52
C LYS A 8 -36.72 -42.46 14.39
N GLY A 9 -37.05 -41.75 15.47
CA GLY A 9 -38.01 -40.62 15.48
C GLY A 9 -37.39 -39.25 15.19
N GLY A 10 -36.13 -39.18 14.75
CA GLY A 10 -35.47 -37.93 14.37
C GLY A 10 -34.81 -37.13 15.52
N ALA A 11 -34.99 -37.54 16.78
CA ALA A 11 -34.36 -36.87 17.92
C ALA A 11 -32.83 -37.06 17.89
N ARG A 12 -32.10 -35.98 18.13
CA ARG A 12 -30.62 -35.91 18.13
C ARG A 12 -30.08 -36.17 19.54
N ARG A 13 -29.20 -37.15 19.72
CA ARG A 13 -28.50 -37.41 20.99
C ARG A 13 -27.03 -37.04 20.86
N TYR A 14 -26.52 -36.40 21.92
CA TYR A 14 -25.13 -35.93 22.05
C TYR A 14 -24.51 -36.61 23.26
N THR A 15 -23.21 -36.82 23.21
CA THR A 15 -22.40 -37.45 24.28
C THR A 15 -21.71 -36.39 25.14
N ASP A 16 -21.15 -36.80 26.28
CA ASP A 16 -20.36 -35.89 27.13
C ASP A 16 -19.13 -35.32 26.40
N GLN A 17 -18.55 -36.06 25.44
CA GLN A 17 -17.50 -35.54 24.57
C GLN A 17 -18.00 -34.46 23.60
N ASP A 18 -19.24 -34.55 23.13
CA ASP A 18 -19.84 -33.49 22.32
C ASP A 18 -20.10 -32.24 23.19
N PHE A 19 -20.46 -32.42 24.45
CA PHE A 19 -20.63 -31.32 25.40
C PHE A 19 -19.29 -30.61 25.70
N ALA A 20 -18.22 -31.35 25.93
CA ALA A 20 -16.88 -30.80 26.12
C ALA A 20 -16.41 -29.98 24.90
N LYS A 21 -16.66 -30.47 23.67
CA LYS A 21 -16.41 -29.71 22.43
C LYS A 21 -17.25 -28.44 22.35
N LEU A 22 -18.51 -28.48 22.78
CA LEU A 22 -19.37 -27.29 22.82
C LEU A 22 -18.81 -26.24 23.79
N GLN A 23 -18.37 -26.64 24.99
CA GLN A 23 -17.77 -25.73 25.96
C GLN A 23 -16.49 -25.09 25.42
N GLN A 24 -15.64 -25.86 24.73
CA GLN A 24 -14.45 -25.35 24.06
C GLN A 24 -14.79 -24.33 22.97
N ILE A 25 -15.81 -24.61 22.15
CA ILE A 25 -16.30 -23.68 21.12
C ILE A 25 -16.82 -22.39 21.75
N LEU A 26 -17.58 -22.48 22.85
CA LEU A 26 -18.11 -21.32 23.54
C LEU A 26 -17.00 -20.45 24.15
N LEU A 27 -15.98 -21.07 24.76
CA LEU A 27 -14.82 -20.37 25.31
C LEU A 27 -14.08 -19.60 24.22
N LEU A 28 -13.77 -20.25 23.09
CA LEU A 28 -13.07 -19.59 21.99
C LEU A 28 -13.92 -18.49 21.36
N LYS A 29 -15.24 -18.69 21.26
CA LYS A 29 -16.13 -17.65 20.78
C LYS A 29 -16.18 -16.43 21.71
N TYR A 30 -16.14 -16.66 23.02
CA TYR A 30 -16.03 -15.60 24.03
C TYR A 30 -14.70 -14.83 23.93
N LEU A 31 -13.60 -15.53 23.63
CA LEU A 31 -12.28 -14.94 23.35
C LEU A 31 -12.21 -14.21 21.99
N GLY A 32 -13.31 -14.14 21.24
CA GLY A 32 -13.41 -13.35 20.01
C GLY A 32 -13.13 -14.09 18.71
N PHE A 33 -12.95 -15.42 18.75
CA PHE A 33 -12.72 -16.24 17.56
C PHE A 33 -14.02 -16.48 16.76
N SER A 34 -13.92 -16.50 15.43
CA SER A 34 -15.08 -16.79 14.56
C SER A 34 -15.41 -18.29 14.56
N LEU A 35 -16.65 -18.67 14.19
CA LEU A 35 -17.05 -20.08 14.14
C LEU A 35 -16.24 -20.91 13.12
N SER A 36 -15.65 -20.27 12.10
CA SER A 36 -14.72 -20.89 11.15
C SER A 36 -13.36 -21.17 11.78
N ASP A 37 -12.80 -20.23 12.53
CA ASP A 37 -11.49 -20.40 13.19
C ASP A 37 -11.56 -21.52 14.23
N ILE A 38 -12.63 -21.50 15.02
CA ILE A 38 -12.90 -22.52 16.03
C ILE A 38 -13.01 -23.90 15.36
N ARG A 39 -13.60 -23.98 14.17
CA ARG A 39 -13.72 -25.23 13.42
C ARG A 39 -12.34 -25.76 13.00
N GLU A 40 -11.43 -24.91 12.55
CA GLU A 40 -10.06 -25.32 12.20
C GLU A 40 -9.25 -25.73 13.43
N MET A 41 -9.36 -24.97 14.51
CA MET A 41 -8.70 -25.23 15.80
C MET A 41 -9.19 -26.52 16.49
N THR A 42 -10.39 -27.01 16.16
CA THR A 42 -11.02 -28.18 16.82
C THR A 42 -11.13 -29.43 15.95
N ILE A 43 -10.95 -29.33 14.61
CA ILE A 43 -11.12 -30.46 13.68
C ILE A 43 -9.77 -31.01 13.16
N GLY A 44 -8.67 -30.23 13.21
CA GLY A 44 -7.34 -30.67 12.79
C GLY A 44 -6.54 -31.29 13.94
N SER A 45 -6.02 -32.50 13.75
CA SER A 45 -5.00 -33.06 14.63
C SER A 45 -3.72 -32.23 14.58
N GLY A 46 -3.38 -31.57 15.68
CA GLY A 46 -1.99 -31.55 16.15
C GLY A 46 -1.13 -30.34 15.85
N ASP A 47 -1.67 -29.15 15.56
CA ASP A 47 -0.80 -27.96 15.56
C ASP A 47 -1.05 -27.07 16.78
N ALA A 48 -0.49 -27.50 17.92
CA ALA A 48 -0.46 -26.71 19.14
C ALA A 48 0.21 -25.33 18.91
N GLN A 49 1.10 -25.23 17.92
CA GLN A 49 1.72 -23.98 17.53
C GLN A 49 0.72 -23.03 16.89
N PHE A 50 -0.19 -23.52 16.05
CA PHE A 50 -1.26 -22.70 15.47
C PHE A 50 -2.21 -22.15 16.54
N LEU A 51 -2.61 -23.00 17.50
CA LEU A 51 -3.44 -22.59 18.64
C LEU A 51 -2.71 -21.55 19.50
N LEU A 52 -1.43 -21.77 19.80
CA LEU A 52 -0.62 -20.86 20.59
C LEU A 52 -0.46 -19.50 19.89
N ASN A 53 -0.14 -19.50 18.59
CA ASN A 53 -0.01 -18.28 17.79
C ASN A 53 -1.35 -17.52 17.74
N SER A 54 -2.46 -18.22 17.59
CA SER A 54 -3.80 -17.64 17.57
C SER A 54 -4.17 -16.98 18.91
N LEU A 55 -3.85 -17.64 20.02
CA LEU A 55 -4.06 -17.10 21.37
C LEU A 55 -3.13 -15.92 21.67
N GLN A 56 -1.87 -15.96 21.21
CA GLN A 56 -0.92 -14.85 21.34
C GLN A 56 -1.39 -13.61 20.56
N ILE A 57 -1.91 -13.80 19.36
CA ILE A 57 -2.50 -12.70 18.57
C ILE A 57 -3.69 -12.10 19.31
N GLN A 58 -4.62 -12.92 19.83
CA GLN A 58 -5.76 -12.41 20.60
C GLN A 58 -5.33 -11.69 21.89
N LYS A 59 -4.32 -12.22 22.59
CA LYS A 59 -3.75 -11.57 23.78
C LYS A 59 -3.20 -10.18 23.42
N ARG A 60 -2.38 -10.08 22.37
CA ARG A 60 -1.82 -8.81 21.91
C ARG A 60 -2.92 -7.80 21.55
N LEU A 61 -3.96 -8.24 20.85
CA LEU A 61 -5.11 -7.39 20.52
C LEU A 61 -5.87 -6.91 21.76
N ALA A 62 -5.97 -7.75 22.80
CA ALA A 62 -6.56 -7.35 24.07
C ALA A 62 -5.68 -6.37 24.85
N GLU A 63 -4.35 -6.54 24.81
CA GLU A 63 -3.39 -5.62 25.41
C GLU A 63 -3.38 -4.25 24.71
N GLU A 64 -3.45 -4.22 23.38
CA GLU A 64 -3.60 -2.99 22.59
C GLU A 64 -4.90 -2.25 22.96
N ARG A 65 -6.02 -2.97 23.05
CA ARG A 65 -7.30 -2.38 23.51
C ARG A 65 -7.23 -1.85 24.93
N LEU A 66 -6.51 -2.53 25.82
CA LEU A 66 -6.33 -2.08 27.20
C LEU A 66 -5.61 -0.72 27.23
N GLU A 67 -4.54 -0.58 26.45
CA GLU A 67 -3.77 0.67 26.37
C GLU A 67 -4.58 1.80 25.74
N GLU A 68 -5.38 1.50 24.71
CA GLU A 68 -6.34 2.44 24.13
C GLU A 68 -7.36 2.91 25.17
N MET A 69 -7.93 2.00 25.95
CA MET A 69 -8.92 2.33 26.95
C MET A 69 -8.32 3.19 28.07
N LYS A 70 -7.05 2.99 28.43
CA LYS A 70 -6.34 3.89 29.35
C LYS A 70 -6.17 5.29 28.79
N ASN A 71 -5.84 5.43 27.50
CA ASN A 71 -5.72 6.75 26.86
C ASN A 71 -7.07 7.49 26.83
N VAL A 72 -8.17 6.77 26.60
CA VAL A 72 -9.53 7.32 26.69
C VAL A 72 -9.84 7.78 28.12
N ILE A 73 -9.54 6.95 29.13
CA ILE A 73 -9.73 7.30 30.55
C ILE A 73 -8.94 8.56 30.91
N ALA A 74 -7.65 8.62 30.56
CA ALA A 74 -6.78 9.75 30.85
C ALA A 74 -7.30 11.07 30.25
N ALA A 75 -7.88 11.01 29.05
CA ALA A 75 -8.46 12.17 28.41
C ALA A 75 -9.79 12.62 29.03
N ILE A 76 -10.63 11.66 29.45
CA ILE A 76 -11.86 11.95 30.20
C ILE A 76 -11.50 12.61 31.53
N ASP A 77 -10.49 12.10 32.24
CA ASP A 77 -10.03 12.65 33.51
C ASP A 77 -9.46 14.07 33.35
N SER A 78 -8.61 14.28 32.33
CA SER A 78 -8.05 15.61 32.03
C SER A 78 -9.13 16.63 31.69
N THR A 79 -10.13 16.23 30.89
CA THR A 79 -11.27 17.10 30.53
C THR A 79 -12.15 17.39 31.75
N SER A 80 -12.39 16.39 32.59
CA SER A 80 -13.16 16.53 33.83
C SER A 80 -12.47 17.47 34.82
N GLN A 81 -11.13 17.45 34.89
CA GLN A 81 -10.35 18.40 35.69
C GLN A 81 -10.43 19.82 35.15
N ALA A 82 -10.27 20.02 33.83
CA ALA A 82 -10.37 21.33 33.19
C ALA A 82 -11.74 22.01 33.41
N LEU A 83 -12.83 21.21 33.37
CA LEU A 83 -14.17 21.68 33.67
C LEU A 83 -14.36 22.06 35.14
N LYS A 84 -13.72 21.35 36.08
CA LYS A 84 -13.77 21.66 37.52
C LYS A 84 -12.94 22.90 37.88
N SER A 85 -11.88 23.21 37.14
CA SER A 85 -11.03 24.39 37.35
C SER A 85 -11.47 25.64 36.58
N ASN A 86 -12.64 25.61 35.93
CA ASN A 86 -13.18 26.70 35.11
C ASN A 86 -12.23 27.15 33.97
N GLN A 87 -11.40 26.23 33.46
CA GLN A 87 -10.51 26.46 32.33
C GLN A 87 -11.20 26.10 31.00
N GLN A 88 -10.75 26.72 29.91
CA GLN A 88 -11.26 26.47 28.57
C GLN A 88 -10.94 25.03 28.13
N VAL A 89 -11.98 24.27 27.77
CA VAL A 89 -11.84 22.87 27.33
C VAL A 89 -11.35 22.81 25.89
N ASP A 90 -10.24 22.11 25.68
CA ASP A 90 -9.70 21.83 24.36
C ASP A 90 -10.37 20.59 23.75
N TRP A 91 -11.44 20.83 22.98
CA TRP A 91 -12.24 19.80 22.32
C TRP A 91 -11.48 19.04 21.21
N SER A 92 -10.35 19.57 20.72
CA SER A 92 -9.56 18.93 19.67
C SER A 92 -8.94 17.60 20.12
N LYS A 93 -8.56 17.49 21.40
CA LYS A 93 -8.03 16.26 22.00
C LYS A 93 -9.07 15.15 22.10
N MET A 94 -10.32 15.49 22.44
CA MET A 94 -11.43 14.53 22.46
C MET A 94 -11.79 14.06 21.04
N LEU A 95 -11.83 14.96 20.06
CA LEU A 95 -12.09 14.62 18.67
C LEU A 95 -10.99 13.72 18.07
N ASN A 96 -9.72 13.99 18.39
CA ASN A 96 -8.60 13.13 17.99
C ASN A 96 -8.69 11.71 18.57
N LEU A 97 -9.23 11.55 19.79
CA LEU A 97 -9.46 10.23 20.38
C LEU A 97 -10.58 9.45 19.70
N ILE A 98 -11.66 10.12 19.30
CA ILE A 98 -12.75 9.51 18.50
C ILE A 98 -12.21 9.09 17.12
N HIS A 99 -11.35 9.90 16.49
CA HIS A 99 -10.70 9.56 15.24
C HIS A 99 -9.69 8.40 15.38
N LEU A 100 -8.88 8.38 16.43
CA LEU A 100 -7.94 7.28 16.70
C LEU A 100 -8.66 5.97 17.03
N THR A 101 -9.72 6.00 17.85
CA THR A 101 -10.50 4.79 18.19
C THR A 101 -11.33 4.28 16.99
N SER A 102 -11.84 5.16 16.12
CA SER A 102 -12.55 4.75 14.90
C SER A 102 -11.60 4.22 13.80
N MET A 103 -10.42 4.85 13.61
CA MET A 103 -9.37 4.33 12.74
C MET A 103 -8.82 2.98 13.23
N ASN A 104 -8.67 2.78 14.54
CA ASN A 104 -8.21 1.50 15.10
C ASN A 104 -9.31 0.44 15.20
N GLN A 105 -10.59 0.79 15.33
CA GLN A 105 -11.67 -0.18 15.10
C GLN A 105 -11.61 -0.75 13.68
N SER A 106 -11.17 0.04 12.70
CA SER A 106 -10.96 -0.40 11.32
C SER A 106 -9.75 -1.33 11.14
N LEU A 107 -8.70 -1.17 11.97
CA LEU A 107 -7.53 -2.05 12.08
C LEU A 107 -7.86 -3.34 12.85
N SER A 108 -8.57 -3.27 13.98
CA SER A 108 -9.02 -4.45 14.74
C SER A 108 -10.06 -5.27 13.96
N MET A 109 -10.90 -4.63 13.13
CA MET A 109 -11.76 -5.32 12.15
C MET A 109 -10.96 -5.99 11.03
N GLN A 110 -9.81 -5.42 10.65
CA GLN A 110 -8.88 -6.01 9.67
C GLN A 110 -8.27 -7.32 10.18
N TYR A 111 -8.08 -7.43 11.49
CA TYR A 111 -7.60 -8.64 12.17
C TYR A 111 -8.73 -9.57 12.67
N LYS A 112 -10.01 -9.20 12.54
CA LYS A 112 -11.15 -9.95 13.12
C LYS A 112 -11.87 -10.93 12.19
N ASN A 113 -11.63 -10.92 10.88
CA ASN A 113 -12.44 -11.71 9.95
C ASN A 113 -11.61 -12.64 9.05
N ALA A 114 -11.69 -13.94 9.34
CA ALA A 114 -11.27 -15.05 8.48
C ALA A 114 -12.01 -15.09 7.12
N THR A 115 -13.03 -14.25 6.91
CA THR A 115 -13.74 -14.07 5.64
C THR A 115 -12.82 -13.51 4.55
N ASN A 116 -11.86 -12.64 4.89
CA ASN A 116 -10.92 -12.07 3.91
C ASN A 116 -9.80 -13.05 3.54
N ILE A 117 -9.41 -13.92 4.46
CA ILE A 117 -8.51 -15.05 4.18
C ILE A 117 -9.24 -16.11 3.36
N SER A 118 -10.51 -16.41 3.67
CA SER A 118 -11.32 -17.37 2.92
C SER A 118 -11.64 -16.88 1.50
N ALA A 119 -11.94 -15.58 1.32
CA ALA A 119 -12.09 -14.95 0.02
C ALA A 119 -10.76 -14.94 -0.76
N ARG A 120 -9.62 -14.67 -0.09
CA ARG A 120 -8.28 -14.78 -0.69
C ARG A 120 -7.91 -16.22 -1.06
N ILE A 121 -8.27 -17.22 -0.26
CA ILE A 121 -8.05 -18.65 -0.54
C ILE A 121 -8.98 -19.13 -1.66
N ARG A 122 -10.20 -18.58 -1.76
CA ARG A 122 -11.13 -18.86 -2.86
C ARG A 122 -10.67 -18.21 -4.17
N LEU A 123 -10.24 -16.96 -4.12
CA LEU A 123 -9.61 -16.26 -5.24
C LEU A 123 -8.28 -16.92 -5.67
N HIS A 124 -7.45 -17.39 -4.72
CA HIS A 124 -6.24 -18.18 -5.03
C HIS A 124 -6.56 -19.53 -5.68
N ARG A 125 -7.67 -20.16 -5.32
CA ARG A 125 -8.08 -21.47 -5.84
C ARG A 125 -8.75 -21.35 -7.22
N ASP A 126 -9.51 -20.29 -7.43
CA ASP A 126 -10.35 -20.11 -8.62
C ASP A 126 -9.62 -19.32 -9.73
N TYR A 127 -8.60 -18.51 -9.38
CA TYR A 127 -7.91 -17.62 -10.34
C TYR A 127 -6.38 -17.69 -10.35
N SER A 128 -5.75 -18.45 -9.45
CA SER A 128 -4.28 -18.62 -9.49
C SER A 128 -3.91 -19.91 -10.21
N VAL A 129 -3.32 -19.80 -11.41
CA VAL A 129 -2.54 -20.88 -12.01
C VAL A 129 -1.16 -21.03 -11.35
N ASN A 130 -0.74 -20.06 -10.52
CA ASN A 130 0.52 -20.11 -9.79
C ASN A 130 0.29 -20.43 -8.31
N LYS A 131 0.92 -21.51 -7.81
CA LYS A 131 0.77 -21.98 -6.43
C LYS A 131 1.75 -21.32 -5.46
N GLU A 132 2.67 -20.50 -5.94
CA GLU A 132 3.71 -19.86 -5.13
C GLU A 132 3.50 -18.35 -5.00
N GLY A 133 3.66 -17.81 -3.78
CA GLY A 133 3.60 -16.38 -3.51
C GLY A 133 4.80 -15.62 -4.09
N TRP A 134 4.70 -14.29 -4.22
CA TRP A 134 5.74 -13.43 -4.82
C TRP A 134 7.13 -13.63 -4.21
N PHE A 135 7.26 -13.62 -2.88
CA PHE A 135 8.57 -13.81 -2.22
C PHE A 135 9.12 -15.25 -2.37
N PRO A 136 8.31 -16.31 -2.22
CA PRO A 136 8.73 -17.67 -2.58
C PRO A 136 9.17 -17.83 -4.04
N TRP A 137 8.43 -17.23 -4.97
CA TRP A 137 8.74 -17.27 -6.39
C TRP A 137 10.02 -16.49 -6.70
N LEU A 138 10.16 -15.26 -6.21
CA LEU A 138 11.36 -14.44 -6.35
C LEU A 138 12.59 -15.15 -5.78
N PHE A 139 12.47 -15.72 -4.58
CA PHE A 139 13.54 -16.47 -3.94
C PHE A 139 13.95 -17.71 -4.75
N SER A 140 13.00 -18.42 -5.36
CA SER A 140 13.32 -19.59 -6.20
C SER A 140 14.20 -19.27 -7.42
N ASN A 141 14.19 -18.01 -7.86
CA ASN A 141 15.05 -17.51 -8.93
C ASN A 141 16.42 -16.99 -8.41
N LEU A 142 16.60 -16.87 -7.09
CA LEU A 142 17.88 -16.52 -6.47
C LEU A 142 18.76 -17.77 -6.36
N HIS A 143 19.78 -17.86 -7.21
CA HIS A 143 20.73 -18.98 -7.21
C HIS A 143 21.80 -18.81 -6.13
N LEU A 144 21.39 -18.83 -4.85
CA LEU A 144 22.28 -18.66 -3.71
C LEU A 144 23.16 -19.88 -3.51
N LYS A 145 24.45 -19.64 -3.22
CA LYS A 145 25.45 -20.68 -2.93
C LYS A 145 25.87 -20.59 -1.46
N PRO A 146 26.24 -21.72 -0.82
CA PRO A 146 26.80 -21.71 0.53
C PRO A 146 27.96 -20.71 0.67
N GLY A 147 27.97 -19.94 1.76
CA GLY A 147 29.01 -18.95 2.04
C GLY A 147 28.81 -17.58 1.38
N MET A 148 27.75 -17.38 0.59
CA MET A 148 27.46 -16.08 -0.02
C MET A 148 27.04 -15.04 1.03
N LYS A 149 27.42 -13.79 0.81
CA LYS A 149 26.86 -12.64 1.54
C LYS A 149 25.83 -11.97 0.65
N VAL A 150 24.62 -11.80 1.15
CA VAL A 150 23.52 -11.18 0.42
C VAL A 150 23.05 -9.95 1.17
N LEU A 151 22.77 -8.87 0.45
CA LEU A 151 22.20 -7.68 1.05
C LEU A 151 20.95 -7.23 0.32
N GLU A 152 19.89 -7.06 1.11
CA GLU A 152 18.62 -6.47 0.70
C GLU A 152 18.52 -5.02 1.20
N LEU A 153 18.43 -4.08 0.25
CA LEU A 153 18.19 -2.66 0.53
C LEU A 153 16.69 -2.38 0.45
N GLY A 154 16.13 -1.72 1.49
CA GLY A 154 14.69 -1.49 1.56
C GLY A 154 13.91 -2.76 1.91
N ALA A 155 14.51 -3.62 2.75
CA ALA A 155 13.99 -4.94 3.10
C ALA A 155 12.62 -4.92 3.79
N GLY A 156 12.15 -3.75 4.25
CA GLY A 156 10.97 -3.64 5.11
C GLY A 156 11.16 -4.50 6.35
N ASN A 157 10.21 -5.41 6.59
CA ASN A 157 10.31 -6.38 7.69
C ASN A 157 11.12 -7.65 7.36
N GLY A 158 11.81 -7.73 6.21
CA GLY A 158 12.58 -8.91 5.80
C GLY A 158 11.71 -10.10 5.36
N ALA A 159 10.52 -9.84 4.81
CA ALA A 159 9.57 -10.87 4.38
C ALA A 159 10.15 -11.83 3.32
N LEU A 160 11.05 -11.36 2.45
CA LEU A 160 11.70 -12.18 1.43
C LEU A 160 12.46 -13.36 2.05
N TRP A 161 13.23 -13.10 3.11
CA TRP A 161 14.08 -14.10 3.77
C TRP A 161 13.32 -14.94 4.78
N SER A 162 12.45 -14.30 5.58
CA SER A 162 11.66 -15.02 6.61
C SER A 162 10.70 -16.04 6.01
N GLN A 163 10.12 -15.78 4.83
CA GLN A 163 9.23 -16.72 4.14
C GLN A 163 9.97 -17.85 3.40
N ASN A 164 11.30 -17.77 3.30
CA ASN A 164 12.13 -18.71 2.55
C ASN A 164 13.30 -19.26 3.40
N ILE A 165 13.26 -19.08 4.72
CA ILE A 165 14.39 -19.36 5.61
C ILE A 165 14.87 -20.81 5.49
N ASP A 166 13.94 -21.75 5.29
CA ASP A 166 14.23 -23.18 5.14
C ASP A 166 14.92 -23.52 3.81
N LYS A 167 14.87 -22.61 2.83
CA LYS A 167 15.49 -22.74 1.51
C LYS A 167 16.82 -21.98 1.39
N VAL A 168 17.22 -21.24 2.42
CA VAL A 168 18.50 -20.50 2.43
C VAL A 168 19.65 -21.48 2.65
N PRO A 169 20.64 -21.58 1.75
CA PRO A 169 21.78 -22.47 1.93
C PRO A 169 22.58 -22.15 3.19
N THR A 170 23.13 -23.18 3.83
CA THR A 170 23.97 -23.04 5.03
C THR A 170 25.19 -22.16 4.76
N GLY A 171 25.49 -21.27 5.71
CA GLY A 171 26.63 -20.34 5.61
C GLY A 171 26.36 -19.08 4.79
N VAL A 172 25.17 -18.92 4.20
CA VAL A 172 24.76 -17.64 3.61
C VAL A 172 24.55 -16.61 4.73
N THR A 173 25.22 -15.47 4.63
CA THR A 173 25.04 -14.35 5.55
C THR A 173 24.17 -13.31 4.88
N VAL A 174 22.96 -13.11 5.37
CA VAL A 174 22.04 -12.10 4.87
C VAL A 174 22.15 -10.86 5.75
N VAL A 175 22.48 -9.74 5.14
CA VAL A 175 22.43 -8.41 5.76
C VAL A 175 21.16 -7.75 5.29
N LEU A 176 20.32 -7.32 6.22
CA LEU A 176 19.10 -6.58 5.91
C LEU A 176 19.35 -5.12 6.24
N SER A 177 19.17 -4.23 5.26
CA SER A 177 19.22 -2.80 5.50
C SER A 177 17.85 -2.20 5.25
N ASP A 178 17.30 -1.62 6.31
CA ASP A 178 16.13 -0.76 6.29
C ASP A 178 16.46 0.54 7.05
N ILE A 179 15.60 1.56 6.93
CA ILE A 179 15.88 2.96 7.25
C ILE A 179 16.46 3.13 8.67
N SER A 180 17.79 3.30 8.75
CA SER A 180 18.52 3.71 9.95
C SER A 180 19.69 4.64 9.61
N GLU A 181 19.91 5.60 10.50
CA GLU A 181 20.19 7.00 10.19
C GLU A 181 21.63 7.35 9.78
N ARG A 182 22.59 6.51 10.17
CA ARG A 182 24.03 6.67 9.86
C ARG A 182 24.62 5.48 9.11
N MET A 183 23.92 4.34 9.08
CA MET A 183 24.34 3.18 8.30
C MET A 183 23.92 3.28 6.84
N LEU A 184 22.91 4.09 6.49
CA LEU A 184 22.41 4.13 5.10
C LEU A 184 23.40 4.71 4.09
N ALA A 185 24.18 5.75 4.41
CA ALA A 185 25.09 6.34 3.43
C ALA A 185 26.30 5.43 3.15
N ASP A 186 26.95 4.96 4.21
CA ASP A 186 28.11 4.06 4.10
C ASP A 186 27.69 2.66 3.64
N ALA A 187 26.52 2.15 4.06
CA ALA A 187 26.00 0.89 3.53
C ALA A 187 25.57 1.06 2.07
N VAL A 188 24.77 2.07 1.69
CA VAL A 188 24.37 2.24 0.28
C VAL A 188 25.59 2.38 -0.64
N ASP A 189 26.59 3.20 -0.27
CA ASP A 189 27.83 3.30 -1.06
C ASP A 189 28.58 1.98 -1.11
N LYS A 190 28.87 1.38 0.04
CA LYS A 190 29.61 0.11 0.09
C LYS A 190 28.90 -1.00 -0.67
N VAL A 191 27.59 -1.03 -0.63
CA VAL A 191 26.79 -2.17 -1.05
C VAL A 191 26.48 -2.11 -2.51
N ILE A 192 26.06 -0.94 -3.01
CA ILE A 192 25.89 -0.76 -4.44
C ILE A 192 27.26 -0.88 -5.12
N THR A 193 28.33 -0.37 -4.50
CA THR A 193 29.71 -0.57 -5.02
C THR A 193 30.12 -2.04 -5.01
N GLU A 194 29.80 -2.81 -3.97
CA GLU A 194 30.11 -4.26 -3.89
C GLU A 194 29.29 -5.10 -4.87
N VAL A 195 28.01 -4.77 -5.08
CA VAL A 195 27.14 -5.44 -6.06
C VAL A 195 27.54 -5.08 -7.49
N ASN A 196 28.03 -3.84 -7.71
CA ASN A 196 28.40 -3.29 -9.00
C ASN A 196 27.33 -3.52 -10.09
N PRO A 197 26.09 -3.01 -9.89
CA PRO A 197 24.97 -3.28 -10.78
C PRO A 197 25.10 -2.55 -12.12
N ASP A 198 24.54 -3.11 -13.19
CA ASP A 198 24.49 -2.44 -14.50
C ASP A 198 23.46 -1.29 -14.54
N VAL A 199 22.44 -1.31 -13.68
CA VAL A 199 21.40 -0.27 -13.57
C VAL A 199 20.79 -0.25 -12.17
N ILE A 200 20.36 0.92 -11.71
CA ILE A 200 19.67 1.10 -10.42
C ILE A 200 18.22 1.51 -10.66
N ILE A 201 17.26 0.77 -10.09
CA ILE A 201 15.83 1.14 -10.10
C ILE A 201 15.43 1.55 -8.68
N HIS A 202 15.23 2.85 -8.46
CA HIS A 202 14.89 3.41 -7.15
C HIS A 202 13.37 3.53 -6.97
N CYS A 203 12.79 2.52 -6.34
CA CYS A 203 11.36 2.46 -6.01
C CYS A 203 11.03 2.94 -4.58
N ALA A 204 12.03 3.25 -3.74
CA ALA A 204 11.79 3.61 -2.35
C ALA A 204 11.37 5.09 -2.22
N ALA A 205 10.26 5.33 -1.52
CA ALA A 205 9.75 6.67 -1.25
C ALA A 205 8.83 6.69 -0.03
N TRP A 206 8.74 7.83 0.63
CA TRP A 206 7.63 8.13 1.52
C TRP A 206 6.41 8.53 0.68
N THR A 207 5.36 7.73 0.71
CA THR A 207 4.16 7.89 -0.15
C THR A 207 2.88 8.25 0.61
N ALA A 208 2.92 8.31 1.94
CA ALA A 208 1.80 8.75 2.76
C ALA A 208 1.66 10.29 2.72
N VAL A 209 0.97 10.80 1.69
CA VAL A 209 0.87 12.24 1.35
C VAL A 209 0.33 13.06 2.52
N ASP A 210 -0.78 12.67 3.14
CA ASP A 210 -1.37 13.42 4.25
C ASP A 210 -0.50 13.39 5.52
N MET A 211 0.24 12.30 5.76
CA MET A 211 1.21 12.23 6.88
C MET A 211 2.46 13.05 6.62
N ALA A 212 2.75 13.40 5.36
CA ALA A 212 3.92 14.20 5.03
C ALA A 212 3.77 15.66 5.46
N GLU A 213 2.53 16.13 5.65
CA GLU A 213 2.21 17.47 6.16
C GLU A 213 2.34 17.59 7.68
N ASP A 214 2.45 16.48 8.41
CA ASP A 214 2.63 16.53 9.86
C ASP A 214 4.02 17.11 10.19
N ASP A 215 4.07 18.20 10.96
CA ASP A 215 5.30 18.97 11.26
C ASP A 215 6.45 18.09 11.76
N ASP A 216 6.15 17.08 12.59
CA ASP A 216 7.14 16.14 13.13
C ASP A 216 7.65 15.12 12.10
N LYS A 217 6.97 14.98 10.96
CA LYS A 217 7.32 14.07 9.86
C LYS A 217 8.04 14.77 8.71
N VAL A 218 7.85 16.07 8.49
CA VAL A 218 8.44 16.81 7.35
C VAL A 218 9.94 16.56 7.19
N ALA A 219 10.70 16.59 8.29
CA ALA A 219 12.15 16.35 8.26
C ALA A 219 12.49 14.92 7.81
N ALA A 220 11.74 13.92 8.29
CA ALA A 220 11.90 12.53 7.89
C ALA A 220 11.55 12.32 6.41
N VAL A 221 10.46 12.94 5.93
CA VAL A 221 10.03 12.87 4.52
C VAL A 221 11.10 13.45 3.60
N ARG A 222 11.62 14.64 3.92
CA ARG A 222 12.74 15.26 3.17
C ARG A 222 13.96 14.35 3.15
N LYS A 223 14.29 13.74 4.29
CA LYS A 223 15.44 12.83 4.39
C LYS A 223 15.28 11.59 3.52
N VAL A 224 14.09 10.98 3.50
CA VAL A 224 13.81 9.80 2.67
C VAL A 224 13.79 10.15 1.18
N ASN A 225 12.94 11.11 0.78
CA ASN A 225 12.67 11.38 -0.63
C ASN A 225 13.80 12.20 -1.30
N VAL A 226 14.51 13.06 -0.57
CA VAL A 226 15.62 13.87 -1.09
C VAL A 226 16.96 13.25 -0.72
N GLY A 227 17.25 13.13 0.58
CA GLY A 227 18.55 12.67 1.06
C GLY A 227 18.88 11.22 0.65
N GLY A 228 17.93 10.30 0.81
CA GLY A 228 18.06 8.91 0.37
C GLY A 228 18.31 8.81 -1.13
N THR A 229 17.58 9.59 -1.92
CA THR A 229 17.75 9.66 -3.38
C THR A 229 19.11 10.23 -3.78
N GLN A 230 19.57 11.31 -3.15
CA GLN A 230 20.90 11.90 -3.40
C GLN A 230 22.02 10.89 -3.12
N ASN A 231 21.92 10.13 -2.03
CA ASN A 231 22.90 9.11 -1.70
C ASN A 231 22.99 8.06 -2.81
N ILE A 232 21.86 7.55 -3.29
CA ILE A 232 21.83 6.56 -4.37
C ILE A 232 22.38 7.17 -5.67
N ALA A 233 22.02 8.41 -6.00
CA ALA A 233 22.52 9.10 -7.19
C ALA A 233 24.04 9.30 -7.15
N ASN A 234 24.61 9.63 -5.99
CA ASN A 234 26.07 9.76 -5.84
C ASN A 234 26.79 8.43 -6.13
N VAL A 235 26.21 7.31 -5.68
CA VAL A 235 26.81 5.99 -5.92
C VAL A 235 26.64 5.56 -7.37
N ALA A 236 25.47 5.82 -7.96
CA ALA A 236 25.24 5.61 -9.39
C ALA A 236 26.28 6.37 -10.24
N LYS A 237 26.61 7.62 -9.85
CA LYS A 237 27.65 8.42 -10.52
C LYS A 237 29.04 7.82 -10.35
N LYS A 238 29.37 7.37 -9.14
CA LYS A 238 30.67 6.73 -8.82
C LYS A 238 30.91 5.46 -9.65
N LEU A 239 29.86 4.69 -9.91
CA LEU A 239 29.92 3.46 -10.71
C LEU A 239 29.67 3.70 -12.21
N ASP A 240 29.29 4.91 -12.59
CA ASP A 240 28.89 5.30 -13.96
C ASP A 240 27.72 4.47 -14.53
N VAL A 241 26.73 4.16 -13.70
CA VAL A 241 25.58 3.32 -14.05
C VAL A 241 24.29 4.13 -14.16
N PRO A 242 23.37 3.78 -15.08
CA PRO A 242 22.08 4.45 -15.20
C PRO A 242 21.20 4.26 -13.96
N MET A 243 20.37 5.28 -13.68
CA MET A 243 19.40 5.24 -12.58
C MET A 243 17.98 5.55 -13.07
N VAL A 244 17.03 4.68 -12.76
CA VAL A 244 15.60 4.94 -12.87
C VAL A 244 15.08 5.46 -11.54
N TYR A 245 14.45 6.62 -11.55
CA TYR A 245 13.82 7.23 -10.39
C TYR A 245 12.34 7.44 -10.64
N LEU A 246 11.51 6.82 -9.79
CA LEU A 246 10.05 7.02 -9.84
C LEU A 246 9.69 8.32 -9.12
N SER A 247 9.11 9.25 -9.85
CA SER A 247 8.62 10.52 -9.33
C SER A 247 7.08 10.60 -9.42
N THR A 248 6.49 11.78 -9.39
CA THR A 248 5.04 11.99 -9.26
C THR A 248 4.57 13.19 -10.07
N ASP A 249 3.30 13.16 -10.47
CA ASP A 249 2.54 14.32 -10.95
C ASP A 249 2.47 15.47 -9.94
N TYR A 250 2.68 15.22 -8.64
CA TYR A 250 2.58 16.22 -7.57
C TYR A 250 3.73 17.25 -7.57
N VAL A 251 4.69 17.14 -8.50
CA VAL A 251 5.75 18.15 -8.69
C VAL A 251 5.25 19.42 -9.41
N PHE A 252 4.05 19.36 -10.00
CA PHE A 252 3.40 20.47 -10.68
C PHE A 252 2.38 21.19 -9.79
N ASP A 253 1.87 22.34 -10.25
CA ASP A 253 0.88 23.13 -9.50
C ASP A 253 -0.54 22.58 -9.57
N GLY A 254 -0.77 21.53 -10.35
CA GLY A 254 -2.07 20.88 -10.45
C GLY A 254 -3.18 21.76 -11.00
N GLN A 255 -2.87 22.88 -11.67
CA GLN A 255 -3.87 23.78 -12.25
C GLN A 255 -4.05 23.54 -13.75
N GLY A 256 -5.10 24.15 -14.31
CA GLY A 256 -5.43 24.07 -15.73
C GLY A 256 -6.00 22.72 -16.15
N THR A 257 -6.05 22.49 -17.46
CA THR A 257 -6.67 21.28 -18.06
C THR A 257 -5.76 20.59 -19.08
N LYS A 258 -4.64 21.21 -19.45
CA LYS A 258 -3.68 20.63 -20.38
C LYS A 258 -2.84 19.56 -19.67
N PRO A 259 -2.56 18.43 -20.32
CA PRO A 259 -1.57 17.47 -19.81
C PRO A 259 -0.22 18.15 -19.64
N TRP A 260 0.47 17.82 -18.54
CA TRP A 260 1.82 18.32 -18.29
C TRP A 260 2.80 17.66 -19.25
N GLU A 261 3.69 18.45 -19.84
CA GLU A 261 4.74 17.94 -20.72
C GLU A 261 5.88 17.30 -19.91
N PRO A 262 6.52 16.22 -20.41
CA PRO A 262 7.63 15.55 -19.72
C PRO A 262 8.78 16.48 -19.32
N ASP A 263 9.19 17.36 -20.24
CA ASP A 263 10.33 18.26 -20.07
C ASP A 263 9.95 19.61 -19.45
N PHE A 264 8.69 19.82 -19.07
CA PHE A 264 8.28 21.04 -18.38
C PHE A 264 8.91 21.10 -16.98
N LYS A 265 9.64 22.20 -16.71
CA LYS A 265 10.38 22.44 -15.45
C LYS A 265 9.83 23.61 -14.62
N GLY A 266 8.63 24.13 -14.94
CA GLY A 266 7.95 25.14 -14.14
C GLY A 266 7.34 24.55 -12.87
N TYR A 267 8.17 23.89 -12.05
CA TYR A 267 7.75 23.16 -10.87
C TYR A 267 7.13 24.08 -9.83
N LYS A 268 6.01 23.63 -9.26
CA LYS A 268 5.31 24.35 -8.19
C LYS A 268 4.44 23.36 -7.40
N PRO A 269 5.07 22.41 -6.70
CA PRO A 269 4.37 21.41 -5.90
C PRO A 269 3.49 22.09 -4.84
N LEU A 270 2.30 21.52 -4.60
CA LEU A 270 1.31 22.06 -3.66
C LEU A 270 1.42 21.53 -2.23
N ASN A 271 2.23 20.50 -2.01
CA ASN A 271 2.33 19.78 -0.74
C ASN A 271 3.76 19.27 -0.49
N VAL A 272 4.05 18.87 0.76
CA VAL A 272 5.37 18.40 1.19
C VAL A 272 5.81 17.16 0.41
N TYR A 273 4.87 16.24 0.11
CA TYR A 273 5.19 15.06 -0.69
C TYR A 273 5.72 15.44 -2.09
N GLY A 274 5.01 16.31 -2.82
CA GLY A 274 5.42 16.81 -4.12
C GLY A 274 6.74 17.58 -4.07
N GLU A 275 6.92 18.43 -3.06
CA GLU A 275 8.16 19.18 -2.86
C GLU A 275 9.37 18.26 -2.65
N THR A 276 9.21 17.24 -1.82
CA THR A 276 10.30 16.31 -1.53
C THR A 276 10.58 15.34 -2.67
N LYS A 277 9.57 14.92 -3.44
CA LYS A 277 9.78 14.14 -4.66
C LYS A 277 10.50 14.94 -5.74
N LEU A 278 10.17 16.23 -5.89
CA LEU A 278 10.91 17.16 -6.74
C LEU A 278 12.36 17.34 -6.27
N GLY A 279 12.60 17.42 -4.96
CA GLY A 279 13.95 17.43 -4.41
C GLY A 279 14.74 16.17 -4.81
N GLY A 280 14.09 15.01 -4.82
CA GLY A 280 14.70 13.78 -5.36
C GLY A 280 14.93 13.82 -6.88
N GLU A 281 14.05 14.43 -7.67
CA GLU A 281 14.30 14.62 -9.12
C GLU A 281 15.56 15.44 -9.35
N LYS A 282 15.69 16.56 -8.64
CA LYS A 282 16.88 17.43 -8.72
C LYS A 282 18.14 16.70 -8.27
N ALA A 283 18.07 15.94 -7.18
CA ALA A 283 19.20 15.13 -6.72
C ALA A 283 19.70 14.16 -7.80
N VAL A 284 18.79 13.55 -8.57
CA VAL A 284 19.14 12.68 -9.70
C VAL A 284 19.67 13.49 -10.88
N SER A 285 18.92 14.50 -11.35
CA SER A 285 19.26 15.22 -12.58
C SER A 285 20.49 16.11 -12.48
N ASP A 286 20.81 16.61 -11.29
CA ASP A 286 21.97 17.48 -11.05
C ASP A 286 23.25 16.65 -10.85
N THR A 287 23.11 15.34 -10.56
CA THR A 287 24.23 14.43 -10.26
C THR A 287 24.56 13.49 -11.42
N LEU A 288 23.53 13.01 -12.14
CA LEU A 288 23.64 11.98 -13.16
C LEU A 288 23.38 12.52 -14.56
N ASP A 289 24.12 11.99 -15.53
CA ASP A 289 23.83 12.18 -16.95
C ASP A 289 23.01 11.00 -17.52
N LYS A 290 23.14 9.81 -16.90
CA LYS A 290 22.43 8.58 -17.27
C LYS A 290 21.27 8.34 -16.32
N TYR A 291 20.10 8.89 -16.61
CA TYR A 291 18.93 8.70 -15.76
C TYR A 291 17.62 8.58 -16.53
N PHE A 292 16.66 7.92 -15.91
CA PHE A 292 15.25 7.97 -16.27
C PHE A 292 14.46 8.51 -15.08
N ILE A 293 13.96 9.74 -15.16
CA ILE A 293 13.00 10.25 -14.17
C ILE A 293 11.61 9.99 -14.72
N VAL A 294 10.91 9.02 -14.13
CA VAL A 294 9.59 8.56 -14.58
C VAL A 294 8.52 9.09 -13.63
N ARG A 295 7.78 10.12 -14.05
CA ARG A 295 6.64 10.65 -13.29
C ARG A 295 5.42 9.78 -13.54
N ILE A 296 4.81 9.32 -12.45
CA ILE A 296 3.62 8.46 -12.47
C ILE A 296 2.52 9.10 -11.63
N ALA A 297 1.28 8.64 -11.81
CA ALA A 297 0.13 9.12 -11.05
C ALA A 297 -0.75 7.94 -10.61
N TRP A 298 -1.42 8.10 -9.47
CA TRP A 298 -2.56 7.25 -9.07
C TRP A 298 -2.23 5.74 -9.11
N VAL A 299 -1.10 5.38 -8.53
CA VAL A 299 -0.54 4.03 -8.62
C VAL A 299 -1.38 3.02 -7.84
N PHE A 300 -1.67 1.88 -8.45
CA PHE A 300 -2.33 0.76 -7.80
C PHE A 300 -1.73 -0.59 -8.24
N GLY A 301 -1.93 -1.62 -7.42
CA GLY A 301 -1.40 -2.94 -7.70
C GLY A 301 -1.91 -4.03 -6.76
N ILE A 302 -1.45 -5.27 -7.00
CA ILE A 302 -1.81 -6.43 -6.16
C ILE A 302 -1.21 -6.29 -4.75
N ASN A 303 -0.04 -5.66 -4.66
CA ASN A 303 0.71 -5.47 -3.41
C ASN A 303 0.45 -4.07 -2.81
N GLY A 304 0.67 -3.92 -1.50
CA GLY A 304 0.55 -2.64 -0.79
C GLY A 304 -0.87 -2.12 -0.62
N HIS A 305 -1.00 -0.96 0.03
CA HIS A 305 -2.26 -0.23 0.13
C HIS A 305 -2.47 0.63 -1.13
N ASN A 306 -3.69 0.67 -1.65
CA ASN A 306 -4.05 1.51 -2.80
C ASN A 306 -5.55 1.81 -2.81
N LEU A 307 -5.96 2.75 -3.66
CA LEU A 307 -7.34 3.21 -3.74
C LEU A 307 -8.32 2.08 -4.06
N ILE A 308 -7.99 1.17 -4.99
CA ILE A 308 -8.90 0.07 -5.36
C ILE A 308 -9.27 -0.76 -4.13
N LYS A 309 -8.27 -1.16 -3.33
CA LYS A 309 -8.51 -1.92 -2.10
C LYS A 309 -9.33 -1.15 -1.08
N THR A 310 -9.09 0.16 -0.97
CA THR A 310 -9.88 1.04 -0.10
C THR A 310 -11.33 1.08 -0.56
N MET A 311 -11.59 1.37 -1.85
CA MET A 311 -12.95 1.47 -2.38
C MET A 311 -13.69 0.14 -2.30
N LEU A 312 -13.06 -0.99 -2.65
CA LEU A 312 -13.67 -2.32 -2.48
C LEU A 312 -14.07 -2.61 -1.02
N LYS A 313 -13.27 -2.16 -0.05
CA LYS A 313 -13.62 -2.29 1.37
C LYS A 313 -14.76 -1.35 1.74
N VAL A 314 -14.76 -0.11 1.27
CA VAL A 314 -15.81 0.86 1.59
C VAL A 314 -17.14 0.44 0.99
N GLY A 315 -17.19 0.11 -0.31
CA GLY A 315 -18.40 -0.30 -1.01
C GLY A 315 -19.02 -1.60 -0.46
N ALA A 316 -18.21 -2.53 0.04
CA ALA A 316 -18.74 -3.73 0.70
C ALA A 316 -19.49 -3.44 2.02
N ASN A 317 -19.31 -2.26 2.61
CA ASN A 317 -19.83 -1.91 3.94
C ASN A 317 -20.75 -0.68 3.94
N HIS A 318 -20.95 -0.01 2.79
CA HIS A 318 -21.75 1.21 2.70
C HIS A 318 -22.59 1.20 1.42
N ASP A 319 -23.83 1.67 1.54
CA ASP A 319 -24.76 1.79 0.41
C ASP A 319 -24.47 3.02 -0.46
N GLU A 320 -23.79 4.05 0.09
CA GLU A 320 -23.39 5.26 -0.62
C GLU A 320 -21.98 5.71 -0.23
N VAL A 321 -21.23 6.20 -1.20
CA VAL A 321 -19.89 6.78 -1.03
C VAL A 321 -19.79 8.08 -1.81
N LYS A 322 -19.28 9.13 -1.15
CA LYS A 322 -18.95 10.41 -1.80
C LYS A 322 -17.51 10.38 -2.28
N VAL A 323 -17.26 10.79 -3.53
CA VAL A 323 -15.91 10.76 -4.12
C VAL A 323 -15.67 12.04 -4.92
N VAL A 324 -14.46 12.57 -4.83
CA VAL A 324 -14.08 13.82 -5.52
C VAL A 324 -14.11 13.66 -7.04
N ASP A 325 -14.72 14.63 -7.72
CA ASP A 325 -14.92 14.62 -9.18
C ASP A 325 -14.18 15.76 -9.90
N ASP A 326 -13.52 16.65 -9.16
CA ASP A 326 -12.77 17.79 -9.70
C ASP A 326 -11.24 17.56 -9.76
N GLN A 327 -10.76 16.39 -9.32
CA GLN A 327 -9.37 15.95 -9.44
C GLN A 327 -9.24 14.93 -10.57
N ILE A 328 -8.57 15.32 -11.66
CA ILE A 328 -8.57 14.57 -12.91
C ILE A 328 -7.16 14.08 -13.26
N GLY A 329 -7.04 12.80 -13.62
CA GLY A 329 -5.78 12.18 -13.97
C GLY A 329 -5.96 10.84 -14.67
N THR A 330 -4.95 9.98 -14.54
CA THR A 330 -4.99 8.59 -15.01
C THR A 330 -4.40 7.64 -13.97
N PRO A 331 -5.07 6.51 -13.69
CA PRO A 331 -4.54 5.48 -12.81
C PRO A 331 -3.34 4.77 -13.46
N THR A 332 -2.44 4.25 -12.63
CA THR A 332 -1.26 3.51 -13.11
C THR A 332 -1.17 2.14 -12.44
N TYR A 333 -1.33 1.08 -13.23
CA TYR A 333 -1.16 -0.28 -12.75
C TYR A 333 0.32 -0.65 -12.69
N THR A 334 0.78 -1.07 -11.51
CA THR A 334 2.20 -1.39 -11.28
C THR A 334 2.72 -2.49 -12.20
N PHE A 335 1.88 -3.43 -12.62
CA PHE A 335 2.30 -4.51 -13.52
C PHE A 335 2.66 -3.98 -14.91
N ASP A 336 1.86 -3.07 -15.44
CA ASP A 336 2.11 -2.48 -16.76
C ASP A 336 3.30 -1.53 -16.70
N LEU A 337 3.40 -0.73 -15.64
CA LEU A 337 4.54 0.15 -15.41
C LEU A 337 5.85 -0.63 -15.34
N ALA A 338 5.89 -1.74 -14.59
CA ALA A 338 7.11 -2.53 -14.44
C ALA A 338 7.68 -3.02 -15.78
N ARG A 339 6.81 -3.38 -16.74
CA ARG A 339 7.23 -3.81 -18.08
C ARG A 339 7.89 -2.66 -18.84
N LEU A 340 7.27 -1.47 -18.81
CA LEU A 340 7.88 -0.30 -19.42
C LEU A 340 9.24 0.02 -18.80
N LEU A 341 9.38 -0.06 -17.47
CA LEU A 341 10.66 0.21 -16.81
C LEU A 341 11.75 -0.77 -17.26
N VAL A 342 11.42 -2.05 -17.47
CA VAL A 342 12.34 -3.05 -18.04
C VAL A 342 12.75 -2.67 -19.46
N ASP A 343 11.79 -2.31 -20.31
CA ASP A 343 12.10 -1.88 -21.68
C ASP A 343 12.99 -0.62 -21.70
N MET A 344 12.80 0.30 -20.74
CA MET A 344 13.59 1.54 -20.64
C MET A 344 15.04 1.29 -20.23
N ILE A 345 15.29 0.44 -19.23
CA ILE A 345 16.65 0.15 -18.73
C ILE A 345 17.54 -0.57 -19.75
N GLU A 346 16.94 -1.20 -20.77
CA GLU A 346 17.67 -1.83 -21.88
C GLU A 346 18.13 -0.81 -22.95
N THR A 347 17.96 0.49 -22.69
CA THR A 347 18.27 1.56 -23.63
C THR A 347 19.06 2.70 -22.98
N ASP A 348 19.67 3.53 -23.82
CA ASP A 348 20.34 4.78 -23.41
C ASP A 348 19.46 6.03 -23.65
N LYS A 349 18.14 5.87 -23.73
CA LYS A 349 17.19 6.97 -24.04
C LYS A 349 16.89 7.82 -22.79
N TYR A 350 17.92 8.26 -22.09
CA TYR A 350 17.82 8.94 -20.81
C TYR A 350 16.99 10.24 -20.86
N GLY A 351 16.38 10.59 -19.72
CA GLY A 351 15.68 11.85 -19.54
C GLY A 351 14.42 11.72 -18.68
N TYR A 352 13.55 12.74 -18.80
CA TYR A 352 12.25 12.79 -18.14
C TYR A 352 11.18 12.10 -18.99
N TYR A 353 10.39 11.26 -18.36
CA TYR A 353 9.27 10.55 -18.95
C TYR A 353 8.05 10.61 -18.03
N HIS A 354 6.87 10.60 -18.63
CA HIS A 354 5.63 10.37 -17.90
C HIS A 354 5.09 8.99 -18.25
N ALA A 355 4.64 8.25 -17.24
CA ALA A 355 4.10 6.90 -17.43
C ALA A 355 2.86 6.69 -16.56
N THR A 356 1.71 6.64 -17.22
CA THR A 356 0.42 6.21 -16.68
C THR A 356 -0.28 5.33 -17.70
N ASN A 357 -1.31 4.57 -17.29
CA ASN A 357 -2.12 3.84 -18.28
C ASN A 357 -2.71 4.79 -19.32
N SER A 358 -2.94 4.27 -20.53
CA SER A 358 -3.54 5.06 -21.61
C SER A 358 -5.01 5.31 -21.33
N GLU A 359 -5.51 6.44 -21.78
CA GLU A 359 -6.93 6.76 -21.70
C GLU A 359 -7.70 5.96 -22.77
N LEU A 360 -8.96 5.63 -22.50
CA LEU A 360 -9.87 5.20 -23.56
C LEU A 360 -10.03 6.35 -24.58
N PRO A 361 -10.01 6.06 -25.90
CA PRO A 361 -10.26 7.09 -26.91
C PRO A 361 -11.58 7.81 -26.67
N VAL A 362 -11.58 9.14 -26.80
CA VAL A 362 -12.78 9.96 -26.63
C VAL A 362 -13.84 9.53 -27.63
N ALA A 363 -15.00 9.10 -27.14
CA ALA A 363 -16.16 8.75 -27.97
C ALA A 363 -17.00 10.00 -28.30
N GLU A 364 -18.03 9.86 -29.15
CA GLU A 364 -19.00 10.95 -29.39
C GLU A 364 -19.75 11.37 -28.10
N GLY A 365 -19.83 10.45 -27.13
CA GLY A 365 -20.22 10.72 -25.74
C GLY A 365 -19.04 10.61 -24.78
N ASP A 366 -19.29 10.85 -23.49
CA ASP A 366 -18.23 10.77 -22.48
C ASP A 366 -17.93 9.33 -22.01
N HIS A 367 -18.69 8.33 -22.47
CA HIS A 367 -18.49 6.92 -22.18
C HIS A 367 -18.44 6.07 -23.46
N ASP A 368 -17.78 4.92 -23.39
CA ASP A 368 -17.74 3.92 -24.46
C ASP A 368 -19.04 3.09 -24.54
N ALA A 369 -19.10 2.15 -25.47
CA ALA A 369 -20.26 1.27 -25.64
C ALA A 369 -20.56 0.38 -24.41
N ASN A 370 -19.59 0.20 -23.50
CA ASN A 370 -19.73 -0.58 -22.27
C ASN A 370 -20.09 0.29 -21.06
N GLY A 371 -20.23 1.61 -21.25
CA GLY A 371 -20.51 2.56 -20.18
C GLY A 371 -19.29 2.90 -19.33
N THR A 372 -18.07 2.71 -19.84
CA THR A 372 -16.82 3.12 -19.19
C THR A 372 -16.40 4.50 -19.68
N LYS A 373 -15.98 5.37 -18.76
CA LYS A 373 -15.58 6.76 -19.05
C LYS A 373 -14.43 6.80 -20.07
N THR A 374 -14.55 7.65 -21.09
CA THR A 374 -13.50 7.88 -22.09
C THR A 374 -12.67 9.13 -21.76
N GLY A 375 -11.43 9.18 -22.25
CA GLY A 375 -10.49 10.24 -21.94
C GLY A 375 -9.96 10.17 -20.51
N TYR A 376 -9.58 11.34 -19.97
CA TYR A 376 -9.13 11.45 -18.59
C TYR A 376 -10.29 11.31 -17.61
N ILE A 377 -10.01 10.72 -16.44
CA ILE A 377 -11.02 10.35 -15.47
C ILE A 377 -10.80 11.03 -14.12
N SER A 378 -11.87 11.27 -13.38
CA SER A 378 -11.81 11.69 -11.98
C SER A 378 -11.66 10.50 -11.03
N TRP A 379 -11.42 10.76 -9.74
CA TRP A 379 -11.50 9.71 -8.73
C TRP A 379 -12.92 9.11 -8.62
N TYR A 380 -13.94 9.92 -8.86
CA TYR A 380 -15.34 9.48 -8.93
C TYR A 380 -15.56 8.50 -10.09
N ASP A 381 -15.11 8.85 -11.29
CA ASP A 381 -15.18 7.98 -12.47
C ASP A 381 -14.46 6.65 -12.22
N PHE A 382 -13.25 6.71 -11.64
CA PHE A 382 -12.48 5.52 -11.33
C PHE A 382 -13.17 4.64 -10.28
N THR A 383 -13.79 5.24 -9.26
CA THR A 383 -14.55 4.50 -8.23
C THR A 383 -15.78 3.81 -8.81
N LYS A 384 -16.50 4.48 -9.72
CA LYS A 384 -17.61 3.86 -10.44
C LYS A 384 -17.16 2.63 -11.24
N GLU A 385 -16.03 2.73 -11.94
CA GLU A 385 -15.50 1.61 -12.71
C GLU A 385 -15.08 0.45 -11.78
N ILE A 386 -14.47 0.74 -10.63
CA ILE A 386 -14.13 -0.28 -9.61
C ILE A 386 -15.39 -1.01 -9.15
N TYR A 387 -16.46 -0.29 -8.82
CA TYR A 387 -17.71 -0.90 -8.35
C TYR A 387 -18.45 -1.67 -9.45
N ARG A 388 -18.43 -1.16 -10.69
CA ARG A 388 -18.97 -1.86 -11.85
C ARG A 388 -18.30 -3.21 -12.06
N GLN A 389 -16.95 -3.25 -12.02
CA GLN A 389 -16.21 -4.51 -12.17
C GLN A 389 -16.36 -5.43 -10.96
N ALA A 390 -16.54 -4.89 -9.75
CA ALA A 390 -16.78 -5.66 -8.53
C ALA A 390 -18.22 -6.17 -8.40
N GLY A 391 -19.14 -5.69 -9.24
CA GLY A 391 -20.57 -6.01 -9.14
C GLY A 391 -21.24 -5.41 -7.90
N TYR A 392 -20.79 -4.23 -7.46
CA TYR A 392 -21.37 -3.53 -6.30
C TYR A 392 -22.47 -2.57 -6.75
N ASP A 393 -23.59 -2.59 -6.02
CA ASP A 393 -24.72 -1.65 -6.19
C ASP A 393 -24.54 -0.35 -5.37
N THR A 394 -23.40 -0.20 -4.68
CA THR A 394 -23.08 0.99 -3.89
C THR A 394 -23.16 2.25 -4.75
N LYS A 395 -23.99 3.21 -4.33
CA LYS A 395 -24.13 4.49 -5.00
C LYS A 395 -22.86 5.32 -4.83
N VAL A 396 -22.28 5.77 -5.94
CA VAL A 396 -21.18 6.74 -5.93
C VAL A 396 -21.75 8.12 -6.20
N THR A 397 -21.53 9.07 -5.30
CA THR A 397 -22.01 10.45 -5.42
C THR A 397 -20.80 11.37 -5.66
N PRO A 398 -20.76 12.12 -6.78
CA PRO A 398 -19.68 13.05 -7.05
C PRO A 398 -19.76 14.23 -6.07
N VAL A 399 -18.59 14.67 -5.60
CA VAL A 399 -18.45 15.90 -4.81
C VAL A 399 -17.22 16.68 -5.28
N THR A 400 -17.21 17.97 -5.04
CA THR A 400 -16.00 18.80 -5.22
C THR A 400 -15.02 18.57 -4.07
N THR A 401 -13.75 18.93 -4.27
CA THR A 401 -12.73 18.92 -3.22
C THR A 401 -13.16 19.79 -2.03
N ALA A 402 -13.86 20.91 -2.28
CA ALA A 402 -14.40 21.77 -1.23
C ALA A 402 -15.51 21.09 -0.41
N GLU A 403 -16.39 20.32 -1.05
CA GLU A 403 -17.49 19.59 -0.40
C GLU A 403 -17.02 18.33 0.34
N TYR A 404 -15.96 17.66 -0.14
CA TYR A 404 -15.40 16.48 0.49
C TYR A 404 -14.76 16.79 1.85
N GLY A 405 -14.25 18.02 2.01
CA GLY A 405 -13.58 18.50 3.22
C GLY A 405 -12.07 18.61 3.07
N LEU A 406 -11.42 19.29 4.02
CA LEU A 406 -9.99 19.54 4.02
C LEU A 406 -9.20 18.24 4.25
N SER A 407 -8.65 17.65 3.19
CA SER A 407 -7.48 16.77 3.32
C SER A 407 -6.31 17.59 3.88
N LYS A 408 -5.43 16.96 4.67
CA LYS A 408 -4.27 17.66 5.24
C LYS A 408 -3.36 18.17 4.12
N ALA A 409 -3.08 17.32 3.14
CA ALA A 409 -2.34 17.71 1.95
C ALA A 409 -3.28 18.28 0.88
N VAL A 410 -2.89 19.41 0.29
CA VAL A 410 -3.55 19.95 -0.90
C VAL A 410 -3.22 19.07 -2.10
N ARG A 411 -4.25 18.58 -2.80
CA ARG A 411 -4.10 17.68 -3.95
C ARG A 411 -4.26 18.44 -5.27
N PRO A 412 -3.53 18.08 -6.33
CA PRO A 412 -3.66 18.71 -7.64
C PRO A 412 -5.03 18.40 -8.27
N PHE A 413 -5.65 19.41 -8.89
CA PHE A 413 -6.87 19.21 -9.71
C PHE A 413 -6.53 18.60 -11.08
N ASN A 414 -5.34 18.89 -11.59
CA ASN A 414 -4.83 18.43 -12.88
C ASN A 414 -3.58 17.57 -12.72
N SER A 415 -3.80 16.25 -12.73
CA SER A 415 -2.79 15.19 -12.73
C SER A 415 -2.60 14.56 -14.12
N ARG A 416 -3.05 15.23 -15.18
CA ARG A 416 -2.92 14.74 -16.55
C ARG A 416 -1.46 14.84 -17.00
N LEU A 417 -0.93 13.74 -17.53
CA LEU A 417 0.46 13.65 -17.96
C LEU A 417 0.52 13.32 -19.46
N ASP A 418 1.33 14.06 -20.21
CA ASP A 418 1.57 13.80 -21.63
C ASP A 418 2.59 12.66 -21.79
N LYS A 419 2.17 11.60 -22.48
CA LYS A 419 2.94 10.36 -22.68
C LYS A 419 3.57 10.27 -24.07
N SER A 420 3.44 11.27 -24.93
CA SER A 420 3.93 11.28 -26.33
C SER A 420 5.42 10.95 -26.43
N LYS A 421 6.23 11.47 -25.49
CA LYS A 421 7.66 11.21 -25.45
C LYS A 421 8.04 9.73 -25.32
N LEU A 422 7.19 8.89 -24.71
CA LEU A 422 7.40 7.44 -24.72
C LEU A 422 7.38 6.91 -26.15
N VAL A 423 6.36 7.30 -26.93
CA VAL A 423 6.17 6.88 -28.33
C VAL A 423 7.27 7.43 -29.22
N ASP A 424 7.62 8.71 -29.08
CA ASP A 424 8.69 9.34 -29.86
C ASP A 424 10.05 8.68 -29.63
N ASN A 425 10.25 8.11 -28.44
CA ASN A 425 11.42 7.32 -28.09
C ASN A 425 11.23 5.82 -28.35
N GLY A 426 10.19 5.41 -29.06
CA GLY A 426 9.97 4.02 -29.48
C GLY A 426 9.55 3.07 -28.36
N PHE A 427 9.15 3.57 -27.19
CA PHE A 427 8.56 2.76 -26.13
C PHE A 427 7.08 2.53 -26.41
N LYS A 428 6.58 1.36 -25.99
CA LYS A 428 5.16 1.07 -26.05
C LYS A 428 4.45 1.75 -24.87
N PRO A 429 3.40 2.56 -25.09
CA PRO A 429 2.59 3.09 -24.01
C PRO A 429 1.97 1.98 -23.17
N LEU A 430 1.70 2.29 -21.89
CA LEU A 430 0.93 1.40 -21.03
C LEU A 430 -0.47 1.18 -21.63
N PRO A 431 -1.10 0.02 -21.39
CA PRO A 431 -2.41 -0.29 -21.93
C PRO A 431 -3.48 0.63 -21.36
N VAL A 432 -4.64 0.60 -22.01
CA VAL A 432 -5.87 1.29 -21.57
C VAL A 432 -6.47 0.62 -20.34
#